data_AF-A0A147EZ56-F1
#
_entry.id   AF-A0A147EZ56-F1
#
_cell.length_a   1.000
_cell.length_b   1.000
_cell.length_c   1.000
_cell.angle_alpha   90.00
_cell.angle_beta   90.00
_cell.angle_gamma   90.00
#
_symmetry.space_group_name_H-M   'P 1'
#
loop_
_entity.id
_entity.type
_entity.pdbx_description
1 polymer ?
#
loop_
_entity_poly.entity_id
_entity_poly.type
_entity_poly.pdbx_seq_one_letter_code
_entity_poly.pdbx_strand_id
1 'polypeptide(L)'
;MSGSESQFATAMDVVRAAARGDISREELVRTLRSWTYEPQYKTTGLADDWETRPNSFDAVEYAFIADLIDEHDYELIFRRLDND
;
A
#
# COMPACT_ATOMS: atom_id res chain seq x y z
N MET A 1 8.27 20.64 10.76
CA MET A 1 7.54 19.78 9.80
C MET A 1 7.69 18.36 10.33
N SER A 2 6.69 17.84 11.03
CA SER A 2 6.76 16.49 11.59
C SER A 2 6.44 15.50 10.48
N GLY A 3 7.48 14.92 9.88
CA GLY A 3 7.31 13.70 9.11
C GLY A 3 6.77 12.65 10.07
N SER A 4 5.56 12.16 9.83
CA SER A 4 5.04 10.99 10.51
C SER A 4 5.93 9.82 10.12
N GLU A 5 6.91 9.47 10.96
CA GLU A 5 7.53 8.15 10.90
C GLU A 5 6.40 7.16 11.10
N SER A 6 5.95 6.55 10.01
CA SER A 6 4.92 5.53 10.08
C SER A 6 5.40 4.45 11.05
N GLN A 7 4.58 4.07 12.03
CA GLN A 7 4.91 2.99 12.97
C GLN A 7 5.14 1.64 12.26
N PHE A 8 4.85 1.58 10.97
CA PHE A 8 4.97 0.42 10.09
C PHE A 8 6.24 0.54 9.26
N ALA A 9 7.00 -0.55 9.19
CA ALA A 9 8.22 -0.60 8.38
C ALA A 9 7.92 -0.63 6.88
N THR A 10 6.78 -1.21 6.48
CA THR A 10 6.40 -1.34 5.07
C THR A 10 4.90 -1.10 4.83
N ALA A 11 4.51 -0.77 3.61
CA ALA A 11 3.10 -0.64 3.22
C ALA A 11 2.32 -1.94 3.49
N MET A 12 2.92 -3.10 3.20
CA MET A 12 2.34 -4.40 3.49
C MET A 12 2.16 -4.65 5.00
N ASP A 13 2.98 -4.06 5.86
CA ASP A 13 2.80 -4.16 7.32
C ASP A 13 1.57 -3.39 7.81
N VAL A 14 1.24 -2.26 7.16
CA VAL A 14 -0.02 -1.53 7.39
C VAL A 14 -1.21 -2.43 7.06
N VAL A 15 -1.16 -3.08 5.89
CA VAL A 15 -2.22 -3.98 5.42
C VAL A 15 -2.40 -5.17 6.35
N ARG A 16 -1.29 -5.78 6.79
CA ARG A 16 -1.32 -6.87 7.77
C ARG A 16 -1.87 -6.44 9.12
N ALA A 17 -1.58 -5.21 9.56
CA ALA A 17 -2.16 -4.67 10.79
C ALA A 17 -3.67 -4.53 10.68
N ALA A 18 -4.18 -4.02 9.55
CA ALA A 18 -5.62 -3.96 9.31
C ALA A 18 -6.26 -5.35 9.23
N ALA A 19 -5.61 -6.31 8.56
CA ALA A 19 -6.08 -7.69 8.47
C ALA A 19 -6.20 -8.39 9.83
N ARG A 20 -5.34 -8.01 10.79
CA ARG A 20 -5.42 -8.50 12.18
C ARG A 20 -6.44 -7.75 13.05
N GLY A 21 -6.99 -6.65 12.55
CA GLY A 21 -7.86 -5.74 13.30
C GLY A 21 -7.11 -4.79 14.24
N ASP A 22 -5.79 -4.65 14.09
CA ASP A 22 -4.96 -3.76 14.91
C ASP A 22 -5.20 -2.27 14.58
N ILE A 23 -5.62 -1.98 13.35
CA ILE A 23 -5.99 -0.64 12.86
C ILE A 23 -7.33 -0.69 12.12
N SER A 24 -8.03 0.46 12.07
CA SER A 24 -9.28 0.57 11.33
C SER A 24 -9.06 0.67 9.81
N ARG A 25 -10.11 0.43 9.02
CA ARG A 25 -10.10 0.68 7.57
C ARG A 25 -9.79 2.15 7.24
N GLU A 26 -10.34 3.09 7.99
CA GLU A 26 -10.06 4.52 7.79
C GLU A 26 -8.57 4.85 8.01
N GLU A 27 -7.96 4.23 9.02
CA GLU A 27 -6.54 4.38 9.29
C GLU A 27 -5.66 3.68 8.24
N LEU A 28 -6.06 2.50 7.77
CA LEU A 28 -5.44 1.82 6.64
C LEU A 28 -5.39 2.73 5.40
N VAL A 29 -6.56 3.25 4.98
CA VAL A 29 -6.69 4.10 3.78
C VAL A 29 -5.88 5.38 3.94
N ARG A 30 -5.97 6.05 5.09
CA ARG A 30 -5.20 7.27 5.37
C ARG A 30 -3.70 7.01 5.26
N THR A 31 -3.22 5.93 5.85
CA THR A 31 -1.81 5.57 5.88
C THR A 31 -1.30 5.21 4.48
N LEU A 32 -2.01 4.33 3.77
CA LEU A 32 -1.67 3.93 2.39
C LEU A 32 -1.71 5.10 1.42
N ARG A 33 -2.65 6.05 1.57
CA ARG A 33 -2.72 7.26 0.74
C ARG A 33 -1.54 8.21 0.96
N SER A 34 -0.96 8.22 2.16
CA SER A 34 0.23 9.01 2.48
C SER A 34 1.55 8.31 2.18
N TRP A 35 1.50 7.03 1.78
CA TRP A 35 2.70 6.22 1.59
C TRP A 35 3.46 6.61 0.33
N THR A 36 4.79 6.67 0.42
CA THR A 36 5.66 6.80 -0.75
C THR A 36 5.99 5.40 -1.26
N TYR A 37 5.31 4.97 -2.31
CA TYR A 37 5.50 3.63 -2.87
C TYR A 37 6.80 3.52 -3.65
N GLU A 38 7.46 2.38 -3.50
CA GLU A 38 8.59 2.02 -4.35
C GLU A 38 8.09 1.51 -5.71
N PRO A 39 8.83 1.75 -6.82
CA PRO A 39 8.49 1.17 -8.11
C PRO A 39 8.33 -0.35 -8.00
N GLN A 40 7.26 -0.86 -8.60
CA GLN A 40 6.97 -2.30 -8.61
C GLN A 40 8.11 -3.09 -9.27
N TYR A 41 8.76 -2.50 -10.30
CA TYR A 41 9.86 -3.13 -11.04
C TYR A 41 11.13 -2.25 -11.08
N LYS A 42 12.32 -2.85 -10.92
CA LYS A 42 13.63 -2.16 -11.15
C LYS A 42 14.20 -2.47 -12.54
N THR A 43 13.72 -3.52 -13.18
CA THR A 43 14.18 -4.05 -14.48
C THR A 43 12.98 -4.63 -15.21
N THR A 44 13.02 -4.73 -16.53
CA THR A 44 11.98 -5.39 -17.33
C THR A 44 12.44 -6.79 -17.73
N GLY A 45 11.75 -7.87 -17.31
CA GLY A 45 12.04 -9.25 -17.78
C GLY A 45 11.50 -10.41 -16.91
N LEU A 46 11.75 -11.67 -17.34
CA LEU A 46 11.28 -12.93 -16.70
C LEU A 46 11.72 -13.16 -15.23
N ALA A 47 12.55 -12.28 -14.66
CA ALA A 47 12.88 -12.30 -13.23
C ALA A 47 11.82 -11.58 -12.36
N ASP A 48 10.87 -10.88 -13.00
CA ASP A 48 9.86 -10.03 -12.37
C ASP A 48 8.79 -10.83 -11.60
N ASP A 49 8.51 -12.08 -11.98
CA ASP A 49 7.39 -12.86 -11.43
C ASP A 49 7.58 -13.33 -9.97
N TRP A 50 8.76 -13.11 -9.37
CA TRP A 50 9.12 -13.64 -8.05
C TRP A 50 9.50 -12.56 -7.02
N GLU A 51 9.51 -11.27 -7.39
CA GLU A 51 9.93 -10.20 -6.48
C GLU A 51 8.73 -9.55 -5.80
N THR A 52 8.27 -10.11 -4.68
CA THR A 52 7.30 -9.40 -3.82
C THR A 52 8.00 -8.24 -3.14
N ARG A 53 7.54 -7.00 -3.39
CA ARG A 53 8.06 -5.80 -2.72
C ARG A 53 7.07 -5.27 -1.69
N PRO A 54 7.34 -5.41 -0.38
CA PRO A 54 6.41 -5.00 0.68
C PRO A 54 6.07 -3.50 0.71
N ASN A 55 6.89 -2.65 0.07
CA ASN A 55 6.68 -1.20 -0.05
C ASN A 55 6.13 -0.75 -1.41
N SER A 56 5.81 -1.69 -2.30
CA SER A 56 5.22 -1.40 -3.60
C SER A 56 3.71 -1.26 -3.53
N PHE A 57 3.10 -0.89 -4.65
CA PHE A 57 1.66 -0.78 -4.80
C PHE A 57 0.92 -2.12 -4.62
N ASP A 58 1.63 -3.26 -4.68
CA ASP A 58 1.09 -4.60 -4.37
C ASP A 58 0.39 -4.66 -3.00
N ALA A 59 0.81 -3.83 -2.04
CA ALA A 59 0.15 -3.72 -0.76
C ALA A 59 -1.31 -3.22 -0.88
N VAL A 60 -1.55 -2.24 -1.75
CA VAL A 60 -2.88 -1.69 -2.02
C VAL A 60 -3.73 -2.70 -2.77
N GLU A 61 -3.16 -3.38 -3.77
CA GLU A 61 -3.84 -4.46 -4.51
C GLU A 61 -4.22 -5.61 -3.58
N TYR A 62 -3.32 -6.03 -2.69
CA TYR A 62 -3.62 -7.04 -1.69
C TYR A 62 -4.76 -6.59 -0.77
N ALA A 63 -4.73 -5.34 -0.28
CA ALA A 63 -5.78 -4.81 0.58
C ALA A 63 -7.16 -4.84 -0.10
N PHE A 64 -7.20 -4.56 -1.40
CA PHE A 64 -8.42 -4.63 -2.20
C PHE A 64 -8.89 -6.07 -2.40
N ILE A 65 -7.99 -6.99 -2.80
CA ILE A 65 -8.31 -8.42 -2.98
C ILE A 65 -8.76 -9.08 -1.67
N ALA A 66 -8.24 -8.61 -0.53
CA ALA A 66 -8.61 -9.09 0.79
C ALA A 66 -9.86 -8.42 1.38
N ASP A 67 -10.60 -7.61 0.60
CA ASP A 67 -11.79 -6.86 1.04
C ASP A 67 -11.54 -5.92 2.25
N LEU A 68 -10.30 -5.46 2.45
CA LEU A 68 -9.93 -4.53 3.54
C LEU A 68 -10.21 -3.06 3.15
N ILE A 69 -10.19 -2.78 1.86
CA ILE A 69 -10.58 -1.52 1.23
C ILE A 69 -11.56 -1.83 0.10
N ASP A 70 -12.41 -0.88 -0.27
CA ASP A 70 -13.28 -1.03 -1.43
C ASP A 70 -12.70 -0.36 -2.69
N GLU A 71 -13.45 -0.46 -3.79
CA GLU A 71 -13.09 0.13 -5.08
C GLU A 71 -12.91 1.65 -4.99
N HIS A 72 -13.72 2.32 -4.17
CA HIS A 72 -13.61 3.76 -3.99
C HIS A 72 -12.29 4.16 -3.30
N ASP A 73 -11.93 3.46 -2.23
CA ASP A 73 -10.66 3.67 -1.53
C ASP A 73 -9.46 3.34 -2.43
N TYR A 74 -9.54 2.26 -3.19
CA TYR A 74 -8.52 1.87 -4.15
C TYR A 74 -8.27 2.98 -5.19
N GLU A 75 -9.35 3.49 -5.82
CA GLU A 75 -9.25 4.58 -6.77
C GLU A 75 -8.68 5.86 -6.16
N LEU A 76 -9.04 6.19 -4.91
CA LEU A 76 -8.53 7.37 -4.22
C LEU A 76 -7.02 7.30 -3.99
N ILE A 77 -6.50 6.12 -3.65
CA ILE A 77 -5.06 5.90 -3.47
C ILE A 77 -4.36 5.89 -4.84
N PHE A 78 -4.93 5.22 -5.84
CA PHE A 78 -4.36 5.15 -7.19
C PHE A 78 -4.25 6.54 -7.85
N ARG A 79 -5.33 7.33 -7.86
CA ARG A 79 -5.34 8.68 -8.46
C ARG A 79 -4.34 9.62 -7.81
N ARG A 80 -3.96 9.40 -6.55
CA ARG A 80 -2.93 10.21 -5.89
C ARG A 80 -1.57 10.02 -6.56
N LEU A 81 -1.26 8.80 -7.01
CA LEU A 81 0.02 8.43 -7.63
C LEU A 81 0.12 8.92 -9.07
N ASP A 82 -0.98 8.96 -9.81
CA ASP A 82 -1.01 9.53 -11.17
C ASP A 82 -0.78 11.06 -11.20
N ASN A 83 -0.95 11.75 -10.06
CA ASN A 83 -0.86 13.22 -9.97
C ASN A 83 0.43 13.72 -9.26
N ASP A 84 1.38 12.84 -8.92
CA ASP A 84 2.73 13.19 -8.42
C ASP A 84 3.80 12.95 -9.50
#